data_AF-A0A4R6L812-F1
#
_entry.id   AF-A0A4R6L812-F1
#
_cell.length_a   1.000
_cell.length_b   1.000
_cell.length_c   1.000
_cell.angle_alpha   90.00
_cell.angle_beta   90.00
_cell.angle_gamma   90.00
#
_symmetry.space_group_name_H-M   'P 1'
#
loop_
_entity.id
_entity.type
_entity.pdbx_description
1 polymer ?
#
loop_
_entity_poly.entity_id
_entity_poly.type
_entity_poly.pdbx_seq_one_letter_code
_entity_poly.pdbx_strand_id
1 'polypeptide(L)'
;MEINENLQAERNLKGAEFEKTGEFEKAIELYEENVAESFKGNHPYDRLATIYKNQNDIDNEIRVLEKAIIVFEEITIEDRIEGLPKLFRFKNRLEKAIETKKQLAKQKKAKLK
;
A
#
# COMPACT_ATOMS: atom_id res chain seq x y z
N MET A 1 -22.60 3.77 1.44
CA MET A 1 -22.08 4.25 0.16
C MET A 1 -21.85 3.00 -0.67
N GLU A 2 -22.44 2.91 -1.86
CA GLU A 2 -22.29 1.75 -2.74
C GLU A 2 -20.87 1.75 -3.32
N ILE A 3 -20.13 0.65 -3.14
CA ILE A 3 -18.78 0.51 -3.71
C ILE A 3 -18.97 0.33 -5.22
N ASN A 4 -18.40 1.24 -6.00
CA ASN A 4 -18.42 1.16 -7.46
C ASN A 4 -17.06 0.68 -7.96
N GLU A 5 -16.97 -0.62 -8.26
CA GLU A 5 -15.73 -1.26 -8.73
C GLU A 5 -15.17 -0.61 -10.02
N ASN A 6 -16.05 -0.08 -10.89
CA ASN A 6 -15.62 0.63 -12.10
C ASN A 6 -14.92 1.94 -11.75
N LEU A 7 -15.45 2.69 -10.77
CA LEU A 7 -14.83 3.93 -10.31
C LEU A 7 -13.44 3.65 -9.70
N GLN A 8 -13.29 2.57 -8.95
CA GLN A 8 -12.00 2.19 -8.38
C GLN A 8 -10.98 1.83 -9.46
N ALA A 9 -11.41 1.11 -10.51
CA ALA A 9 -10.55 0.82 -11.66
C ALA A 9 -10.12 2.11 -12.40
N GLU A 10 -11.04 3.04 -12.61
CA GLU A 10 -10.76 4.35 -13.23
C GLU A 10 -9.76 5.17 -12.40
N ARG A 11 -9.94 5.23 -11.07
CA ARG A 11 -8.99 5.87 -10.15
C ARG A 11 -7.60 5.24 -10.25
N ASN A 12 -7.51 3.92 -10.35
CA ASN A 12 -6.21 3.25 -10.51
C ASN A 12 -5.52 3.61 -11.82
N LEU A 13 -6.26 3.63 -12.93
CA LEU A 13 -5.73 4.01 -14.25
C LEU A 13 -5.24 5.46 -14.24
N LYS A 14 -6.05 6.38 -13.72
CA LYS A 14 -5.69 7.80 -13.61
C LYS A 14 -4.54 8.05 -12.64
N GLY A 15 -4.49 7.31 -11.52
CA GLY A 15 -3.33 7.33 -10.62
C GLY A 15 -2.04 6.93 -11.34
N ALA A 16 -2.10 5.90 -12.18
CA ALA A 16 -0.94 5.44 -12.94
C ALA A 16 -0.52 6.46 -14.03
N GLU A 17 -1.46 7.22 -14.58
CA GLU A 17 -1.15 8.35 -15.47
C GLU A 17 -0.44 9.47 -14.73
N PHE A 18 -0.92 9.86 -13.55
CA PHE A 18 -0.26 10.86 -12.71
C PHE A 18 1.15 10.44 -12.27
N GLU A 19 1.36 9.17 -11.95
CA GLU A 19 2.71 8.68 -11.65
C GLU A 19 3.66 8.80 -12.85
N LYS A 20 3.17 8.57 -14.08
CA LYS A 20 3.98 8.73 -15.31
C LYS A 20 4.36 10.19 -15.57
N THR A 21 3.52 11.14 -15.17
CA THR A 21 3.79 12.58 -15.30
C THR A 21 4.53 13.17 -14.10
N GLY A 22 4.82 12.36 -13.07
CA GLY A 22 5.51 12.79 -11.85
C GLY A 22 4.60 13.51 -10.84
N GLU A 23 3.28 13.50 -11.05
CA GLU A 23 2.29 14.12 -10.18
C GLU A 23 1.91 13.18 -9.02
N PHE A 24 2.90 12.82 -8.19
CA PHE A 24 2.75 11.80 -7.17
C PHE A 24 1.67 12.12 -6.13
N GLU A 25 1.49 13.37 -5.73
CA GLU A 25 0.45 13.76 -4.75
C GLU A 25 -0.95 13.44 -5.27
N LYS A 26 -1.21 13.66 -6.56
CA LYS A 26 -2.51 13.32 -7.18
C LYS A 26 -2.70 11.82 -7.32
N ALA A 27 -1.63 11.09 -7.62
CA ALA A 27 -1.69 9.63 -7.65
C ALA A 27 -1.99 9.06 -6.26
N ILE A 28 -1.35 9.58 -5.22
CA ILE A 28 -1.57 9.18 -3.82
C ILE A 28 -3.04 9.39 -3.44
N GLU A 29 -3.65 10.54 -3.74
CA GLU A 29 -5.05 10.83 -3.44
C GLU A 29 -5.98 9.73 -4.00
N LEU A 30 -5.86 9.43 -5.30
CA LEU A 30 -6.70 8.42 -5.96
C LEU A 30 -6.47 7.01 -5.42
N TYR A 31 -5.22 6.64 -5.13
CA TYR A 31 -4.92 5.33 -4.57
C TYR A 31 -5.39 5.20 -3.12
N GLU A 32 -5.31 6.26 -2.31
CA GLU A 32 -5.78 6.25 -0.93
C GLU A 32 -7.31 6.11 -0.86
N GLU A 33 -8.06 6.74 -1.77
CA GLU A 33 -9.49 6.50 -1.91
C GLU A 33 -9.79 5.00 -2.13
N ASN A 34 -9.06 4.35 -3.05
CA ASN A 34 -9.22 2.92 -3.32
C ASN A 34 -8.82 2.03 -2.13
N VAL A 35 -7.78 2.40 -1.38
CA VAL A 35 -7.37 1.69 -0.15
C VAL A 35 -8.43 1.85 0.95
N ALA A 36 -8.99 3.05 1.11
CA ALA A 36 -10.06 3.32 2.07
C ALA A 36 -11.32 2.50 1.78
N GLU A 37 -11.63 2.31 0.50
CA GLU A 37 -12.75 1.50 0.01
C GLU A 37 -12.43 0.00 -0.13
N SER A 38 -11.27 -0.46 0.33
CA SER A 38 -10.86 -1.87 0.30
C SER A 38 -10.86 -2.49 -1.11
N PHE A 39 -10.32 -1.80 -2.11
CA PHE A 39 -10.24 -2.28 -3.50
C PHE A 39 -9.77 -3.75 -3.57
N LYS A 40 -10.53 -4.60 -4.27
CA LYS A 40 -10.28 -6.05 -4.41
C LYS A 40 -9.19 -6.37 -5.47
N GLY A 41 -8.03 -5.74 -5.34
CA GLY A 41 -6.88 -5.97 -6.21
C GLY A 41 -5.62 -5.33 -5.62
N ASN A 42 -4.43 -5.73 -6.08
CA ASN A 42 -3.17 -5.33 -5.42
C ASN A 42 -2.65 -3.94 -5.81
N HIS A 43 -3.10 -3.36 -6.93
CA HIS A 43 -2.47 -2.20 -7.55
C HIS A 43 -2.29 -0.98 -6.60
N PRO A 44 -3.34 -0.41 -6.00
CA PRO A 44 -3.19 0.79 -5.16
C PRO A 44 -2.31 0.53 -3.93
N TYR A 45 -2.43 -0.64 -3.31
CA TYR A 45 -1.58 -1.03 -2.18
C TYR A 45 -0.10 -1.14 -2.58
N ASP A 46 0.18 -1.75 -3.73
CA ASP A 46 1.55 -1.90 -4.20
C ASP A 46 2.20 -0.54 -4.53
N ARG A 47 1.45 0.35 -5.18
CA ARG A 47 1.91 1.70 -5.55
C ARG A 47 2.11 2.57 -4.32
N LEU A 48 1.12 2.73 -3.45
CA LEU A 48 1.24 3.56 -2.24
C LEU A 48 2.37 3.11 -1.34
N ALA A 49 2.49 1.80 -1.06
CA ALA A 49 3.59 1.31 -0.23
C ALA A 49 4.97 1.55 -0.88
N THR A 50 5.04 1.62 -2.21
CA THR A 50 6.29 1.99 -2.92
C THR A 50 6.57 3.50 -2.82
N ILE A 51 5.55 4.33 -3.03
CA ILE A 51 5.63 5.79 -2.97
C ILE A 51 6.04 6.23 -1.56
N TYR A 52 5.34 5.76 -0.53
CA TYR A 52 5.63 6.10 0.86
C TYR A 52 7.01 5.64 1.32
N LYS A 53 7.44 4.44 0.90
CA LYS A 53 8.82 3.99 1.13
C LYS A 53 9.84 4.96 0.53
N ASN A 54 9.64 5.39 -0.71
CA ASN A 54 10.55 6.30 -1.40
C ASN A 54 10.57 7.70 -0.77
N GLN A 55 9.44 8.14 -0.19
CA GLN A 55 9.33 9.37 0.59
C GLN A 55 9.87 9.22 2.02
N ASN A 56 10.33 8.03 2.41
CA ASN A 56 10.73 7.67 3.77
C ASN A 56 9.60 7.89 4.81
N ASP A 57 8.35 7.88 4.34
CA ASP A 57 7.13 7.88 5.15
C ASP A 57 6.78 6.43 5.52
N ILE A 58 7.60 5.85 6.38
CA ILE A 58 7.50 4.44 6.75
C ILE A 58 6.20 4.14 7.53
N ASP A 59 5.61 5.16 8.16
CA ASP A 59 4.36 5.00 8.90
C ASP A 59 3.19 4.75 7.96
N ASN A 60 3.08 5.51 6.87
CA ASN A 60 2.06 5.26 5.86
C ASN A 60 2.34 4.00 5.01
N GLU A 61 3.60 3.67 4.74
CA GLU A 61 3.94 2.38 4.12
C GLU A 61 3.38 1.21 4.94
N ILE A 62 3.61 1.20 6.26
CA ILE A 62 3.10 0.17 7.17
C ILE A 62 1.57 0.10 7.15
N ARG A 63 0.88 1.25 7.30
CA ARG A 63 -0.60 1.32 7.31
C ARG A 63 -1.20 0.70 6.05
N VAL A 64 -0.66 1.04 4.88
CA VAL A 64 -1.14 0.52 3.59
C VAL A 64 -0.90 -0.98 3.48
N LEU A 65 0.27 -1.46 3.90
CA LEU A 65 0.60 -2.89 3.87
C LEU A 65 -0.30 -3.71 4.81
N GLU A 66 -0.62 -3.19 5.99
CA GLU A 66 -1.58 -3.80 6.93
C GLU A 66 -2.98 -3.87 6.30
N LYS A 67 -3.45 -2.80 5.67
CA LYS A 67 -4.74 -2.79 4.96
C LYS A 67 -4.78 -3.80 3.81
N ALA A 68 -3.69 -3.92 3.05
CA ALA A 68 -3.55 -4.90 1.98
C ALA A 68 -3.64 -6.34 2.52
N ILE A 69 -3.00 -6.62 3.66
CA ILE A 69 -3.05 -7.93 4.31
C ILE A 69 -4.50 -8.31 4.66
N ILE A 70 -5.27 -7.40 5.25
CA ILE A 70 -6.68 -7.66 5.61
C ILE A 70 -7.49 -8.05 4.37
N VAL A 71 -7.37 -7.28 3.29
CA VAL A 71 -8.09 -7.54 2.03
C VAL A 71 -7.66 -8.87 1.41
N PHE A 72 -6.36 -9.18 1.42
CA PHE A 72 -5.87 -10.44 0.85
C PHE A 72 -6.09 -11.66 1.75
N GLU A 73 -6.34 -11.48 3.05
CA GLU A 73 -6.85 -12.56 3.91
C GLU A 73 -8.26 -12.95 3.51
N GLU A 74 -9.15 -11.97 3.26
CA GLU A 74 -10.50 -12.22 2.74
C GLU A 74 -10.46 -12.89 1.36
N ILE A 75 -9.68 -12.34 0.41
CA ILE A 75 -9.52 -12.93 -0.93
C ILE A 75 -8.98 -14.36 -0.84
N THR A 76 -8.05 -14.65 0.08
CA THR A 76 -7.48 -16.00 0.22
C THR A 76 -8.52 -17.02 0.72
N ILE A 77 -9.53 -16.58 1.47
CA ILE A 77 -10.64 -17.43 1.90
C ILE A 77 -11.53 -17.79 0.69
N GLU A 78 -11.80 -16.83 -0.20
CA GLU A 78 -12.62 -17.02 -1.41
C GLU A 78 -11.87 -17.78 -2.53
N ASP A 79 -10.64 -17.36 -2.81
CA ASP A 79 -9.73 -17.93 -3.81
C ASP A 79 -8.30 -17.98 -3.25
N ARG A 80 -7.95 -19.15 -2.72
CA ARG A 80 -6.63 -19.40 -2.14
C ARG A 80 -5.50 -19.29 -3.17
N ILE A 81 -5.72 -19.67 -4.43
CA ILE A 81 -4.66 -19.66 -5.45
C ILE A 81 -4.32 -18.22 -5.81
N GLU A 82 -5.32 -17.38 -5.94
CA GLU A 82 -5.15 -15.96 -6.28
C GLU A 82 -4.64 -15.12 -5.09
N GLY A 83 -5.17 -15.37 -3.90
CA GLY A 83 -4.89 -14.58 -2.70
C GLY A 83 -3.55 -14.88 -2.03
N LEU A 84 -3.21 -16.17 -1.86
CA LEU A 84 -2.09 -16.60 -1.01
C LEU A 84 -0.72 -16.02 -1.44
N PRO A 85 -0.35 -16.00 -2.74
CA PRO A 85 0.92 -15.43 -3.17
C PRO A 85 1.04 -13.93 -2.84
N LYS A 86 -0.05 -13.17 -3.03
CA LYS A 86 -0.10 -11.73 -2.77
C LYS A 86 -0.09 -11.44 -1.28
N LEU A 87 -0.84 -12.21 -0.49
CA LEU A 87 -0.83 -12.13 0.97
C LEU A 87 0.59 -12.33 1.54
N PHE A 88 1.29 -13.38 1.10
CA PHE A 88 2.65 -13.64 1.56
C PHE A 88 3.61 -12.49 1.19
N ARG A 89 3.49 -11.97 -0.03
CA ARG A 89 4.29 -10.82 -0.48
C ARG A 89 4.04 -9.58 0.38
N PHE A 90 2.79 -9.25 0.71
CA PHE A 90 2.47 -8.10 1.57
C PHE A 90 2.99 -8.30 3.00
N LYS A 91 2.86 -9.50 3.58
CA LYS A 91 3.45 -9.82 4.89
C LYS A 91 4.97 -9.64 4.91
N ASN A 92 5.68 -10.10 3.87
CA ASN A 92 7.12 -9.90 3.76
C ASN A 92 7.52 -8.42 3.62
N ARG A 93 6.74 -7.63 2.87
CA ARG A 93 6.97 -6.19 2.75
C ARG A 93 6.75 -5.48 4.09
N LEU A 94 5.70 -5.85 4.83
CA LEU A 94 5.40 -5.28 6.14
C LEU A 94 6.52 -5.53 7.14
N GLU A 95 7.04 -6.76 7.20
CA GLU A 95 8.17 -7.11 8.05
C GLU A 95 9.39 -6.21 7.78
N LYS A 96 9.70 -5.99 6.50
CA LYS A 96 10.80 -5.10 6.08
C LYS A 96 10.56 -3.65 6.49
N ALA A 97 9.35 -3.12 6.26
CA ALA A 97 9.01 -1.74 6.63
C ALA A 97 9.13 -1.52 8.16
N ILE A 98 8.65 -2.48 8.96
CA ILE A 98 8.79 -2.46 10.43
C ILE A 98 10.27 -2.46 10.84
N GLU A 99 11.10 -3.29 10.22
CA GLU A 99 12.53 -3.32 10.50
C GLU A 99 13.22 -2.00 10.13
N THR A 100 12.89 -1.42 8.97
CA THR A 100 13.36 -0.09 8.58
C THR A 100 12.97 0.97 9.61
N LYS A 101 11.72 0.98 10.09
CA LYS A 101 11.25 1.91 11.14
C LYS A 101 12.07 1.78 12.43
N LYS A 102 12.35 0.55 12.87
CA LYS A 102 13.18 0.27 14.06
C LYS A 102 14.60 0.82 13.88
N GLN A 103 15.20 0.59 12.71
CA GLN A 103 16.55 1.07 12.41
C GLN A 103 16.63 2.60 12.41
N LEU A 104 15.66 3.28 11.78
CA LEU A 104 15.57 4.74 11.80
C LEU A 104 15.43 5.29 13.22
N ALA A 105 14.61 4.66 14.06
CA ALA A 105 14.47 5.05 15.47
C ALA A 105 15.78 4.88 16.26
N LYS A 106 16.53 3.79 16.03
CA LYS A 106 17.84 3.56 16.65
C LYS A 106 18.87 4.61 16.21
N GLN A 107 18.92 4.93 14.91
CA GLN A 107 19.81 5.95 14.37
C GLN A 107 19.52 7.34 14.94
N LYS A 108 18.23 7.72 15.04
CA LYS A 108 17.82 9.00 15.67
C LYS A 108 18.30 9.08 17.12
N LYS A 109 18.12 8.01 17.92
CA LYS A 109 18.61 7.95 19.31
C LYS A 109 20.13 8.05 19.41
N ALA A 110 20.87 7.43 18.48
CA ALA A 110 22.33 7.48 18.47
C ALA A 110 22.86 8.88 18.14
N LYS A 111 22.19 9.65 17.27
CA LYS A 111 22.56 11.04 16.93
C LYS A 111 22.28 12.06 18.04
N LEU A 112 21.42 11.72 19.00
CA LEU A 112 21.05 12.57 20.13
C LEU A 112 21.90 12.32 21.39
N LYS A 113 22.77 11.29 21.36
CA LYS A 113 23.75 10.99 22.40
C LYS A 113 25.11 11.55 21.99
#